data_AF-A0A7V5GSE6-F1
#
_entry.id   AF-A0A7V5GSE6-F1
#
_cell.length_a   1.000
_cell.length_b   1.000
_cell.length_c   1.000
_cell.angle_alpha   90.00
_cell.angle_beta   90.00
_cell.angle_gamma   90.00
#
_symmetry.space_group_name_H-M   'P 1'
#
loop_
_entity.id
_entity.type
_entity.pdbx_description
1 polymer ?
#
loop_
_entity_poly.entity_id
_entity_poly.type
_entity_poly.pdbx_seq_one_letter_code
_entity_poly.pdbx_strand_id
1 'polypeptide(L)'
;MFKFNPFKKAKSKVSATALGMMQKKAMKKLAKMSPQEQQKLAQEAFKPKNKEKMLSVMEQMRKAGQITEEQYRTAKQRLGK
;
A
#
# COMPACT_ATOMS: atom_id res chain seq x y z
N MET A 1 -7.97 43.06 -14.08
CA MET A 1 -8.39 41.77 -14.65
C MET A 1 -8.00 40.64 -13.68
N PHE A 2 -8.95 40.03 -12.98
CA PHE A 2 -8.70 38.87 -12.11
C PHE A 2 -8.92 37.57 -12.90
N LYS A 3 -7.86 36.81 -13.13
CA LYS A 3 -7.90 35.54 -13.86
C LYS A 3 -8.23 34.42 -12.86
N PHE A 4 -9.49 34.01 -12.79
CA PHE A 4 -9.92 32.86 -11.99
C PHE A 4 -9.39 31.58 -12.64
N ASN A 5 -8.59 30.79 -11.90
CA ASN A 5 -7.95 29.57 -12.41
C ASN A 5 -8.56 28.33 -11.72
N PRO A 6 -9.58 27.68 -12.31
CA PRO A 6 -10.37 26.61 -11.67
C PRO A 6 -9.61 25.28 -11.52
N PHE A 7 -8.35 25.21 -11.95
CA PHE A 7 -7.53 24.00 -11.95
C PHE A 7 -6.46 23.94 -10.86
N LYS A 8 -6.48 24.83 -9.84
CA LYS A 8 -5.67 24.62 -8.64
C LYS A 8 -6.24 23.45 -7.84
N LYS A 9 -5.86 22.22 -8.24
CA LYS A 9 -6.22 20.96 -7.59
C LYS A 9 -5.99 21.06 -6.08
N ALA A 10 -7.07 20.96 -5.31
CA ALA A 10 -7.00 20.81 -3.87
C ALA A 10 -6.15 19.56 -3.56
N LYS A 11 -4.94 19.76 -3.03
CA LYS A 11 -4.14 18.67 -2.47
C LYS A 11 -4.93 18.11 -1.29
N SER A 12 -5.55 16.94 -1.43
CA SER A 12 -6.17 16.28 -0.29
C SER A 12 -5.07 15.95 0.72
N LYS A 13 -4.94 16.79 1.75
CA LYS A 13 -4.10 16.48 2.92
C LYS A 13 -4.84 15.40 3.70
N VAL A 14 -4.68 14.13 3.31
CA VAL A 14 -5.07 13.03 4.20
C VAL A 14 -4.19 13.15 5.44
N SER A 15 -4.80 13.50 6.58
CA SER A 15 -4.05 13.69 7.82
C SER A 15 -3.48 12.36 8.30
N ALA A 16 -2.35 12.40 9.00
CA ALA A 16 -1.76 11.21 9.64
C ALA A 16 -2.80 10.49 10.53
N THR A 17 -3.68 11.25 11.18
CA THR A 17 -4.82 10.74 11.96
C THR A 17 -5.81 9.94 11.11
N ALA A 18 -6.18 10.44 9.93
CA ALA A 18 -7.08 9.74 9.02
C ALA A 18 -6.45 8.45 8.47
N LEU A 19 -5.16 8.48 8.14
CA LEU A 19 -4.40 7.28 7.76
C LEU A 19 -4.36 6.25 8.89
N GLY A 20 -4.11 6.68 10.13
CA GLY A 20 -4.12 5.81 11.30
C GLY A 20 -5.48 5.16 11.55
N MET A 21 -6.59 5.90 11.38
CA MET A 21 -7.93 5.34 11.46
C MET A 21 -8.22 4.34 10.33
N MET A 22 -7.78 4.64 9.11
CA MET A 22 -7.93 3.73 7.96
C MET A 22 -7.17 2.42 8.19
N GLN A 23 -5.92 2.48 8.66
CA GLN A 23 -5.12 1.30 9.00
C GLN A 23 -5.78 0.44 10.07
N LYS A 24 -6.31 1.06 11.14
CA LYS A 24 -7.06 0.36 12.20
C LYS A 24 -8.30 -0.34 11.66
N LYS A 25 -9.07 0.31 10.77
CA LYS A 25 -10.24 -0.31 10.13
C LYS A 25 -9.85 -1.49 9.24
N ALA A 26 -8.76 -1.35 8.47
CA ALA A 26 -8.24 -2.43 7.62
C ALA A 26 -7.81 -3.65 8.45
N MET A 27 -7.05 -3.44 9.54
CA MET A 27 -6.67 -4.53 10.46
C MET A 27 -7.88 -5.20 11.10
N LYS A 28 -8.87 -4.42 11.55
CA LYS A 28 -10.12 -4.99 12.09
C LYS A 28 -10.87 -5.83 11.06
N LYS A 29 -10.86 -5.44 9.77
CA LYS A 29 -11.47 -6.22 8.69
C LYS A 29 -10.69 -7.51 8.43
N LEU A 30 -9.35 -7.45 8.44
CA LEU A 30 -8.49 -8.62 8.32
C LEU A 30 -8.68 -9.61 9.48
N ALA A 31 -8.74 -9.12 10.72
CA ALA A 31 -8.97 -9.95 11.90
C ALA A 31 -10.36 -10.60 11.93
N LYS A 32 -11.35 -9.98 11.27
CA LYS A 32 -12.72 -10.53 11.15
C LYS A 32 -12.90 -11.47 9.95
N MET A 33 -11.94 -11.54 9.04
CA MET A 33 -12.01 -12.47 7.91
C MET A 33 -11.69 -13.89 8.38
N SER A 34 -12.34 -14.86 7.75
CA SER A 34 -12.06 -16.28 7.99
C SER A 34 -10.64 -16.65 7.52
N PRO A 35 -10.01 -17.71 8.07
CA PRO A 35 -8.70 -18.17 7.62
C PRO A 35 -8.65 -18.45 6.11
N GLN A 36 -9.76 -18.89 5.54
CA GLN A 36 -9.90 -19.21 4.12
C GLN A 36 -9.88 -17.95 3.24
N GLU A 37 -10.51 -16.87 3.68
CA GLU A 37 -10.46 -15.57 3.00
C GLU A 37 -9.09 -14.91 3.12
N GLN A 38 -8.44 -15.03 4.28
CA GLN A 38 -7.07 -14.56 4.47
C GLN A 38 -6.10 -15.28 3.52
N GLN A 39 -6.23 -16.60 3.39
CA GLN A 39 -5.44 -17.38 2.43
C GLN A 39 -5.71 -16.94 0.99
N LYS A 40 -6.98 -16.72 0.63
CA LYS A 40 -7.34 -16.24 -0.71
C LYS A 40 -6.71 -14.88 -1.00
N LEU A 41 -6.76 -13.94 -0.06
CA LEU A 41 -6.12 -12.63 -0.17
C LEU A 41 -4.60 -12.73 -0.31
N ALA A 42 -3.97 -13.58 0.50
CA ALA A 42 -2.53 -13.83 0.40
C ALA A 42 -2.17 -14.36 -0.99
N GLN A 43 -2.88 -15.40 -1.46
CA GLN A 43 -2.70 -15.93 -2.81
C GLN A 43 -2.90 -14.85 -3.89
N GLU A 44 -3.93 -14.01 -3.76
CA GLU A 44 -4.18 -12.91 -4.69
C GLU A 44 -3.07 -11.86 -4.70
N ALA A 45 -2.45 -11.59 -3.54
CA ALA A 45 -1.30 -10.69 -3.45
C ALA A 45 -0.09 -11.27 -4.19
N PHE A 46 0.17 -12.58 -4.07
CA PHE A 46 1.27 -13.26 -4.76
C PHE A 46 1.03 -13.56 -6.25
N LYS A 47 -0.20 -13.36 -6.75
CA LYS A 47 -0.49 -13.53 -8.18
C LYS A 47 0.42 -12.62 -9.04
N PRO A 48 0.90 -13.09 -10.20
CA PRO A 48 1.80 -12.33 -11.06
C PRO A 48 1.25 -10.97 -11.46
N LYS A 49 -0.06 -10.85 -11.71
CA LYS A 49 -0.72 -9.58 -12.04
C LYS A 49 -0.60 -8.52 -10.93
N ASN A 50 -0.40 -8.94 -9.67
CA ASN A 50 -0.32 -8.07 -8.50
C ASN A 50 1.13 -7.81 -8.04
N LYS A 51 2.12 -8.49 -8.63
CA LYS A 51 3.54 -8.37 -8.25
C LYS A 51 4.05 -6.93 -8.36
N GLU A 52 3.71 -6.22 -9.43
CA GLU A 52 4.13 -4.82 -9.61
C GLU A 52 3.57 -3.90 -8.54
N LYS A 53 2.31 -4.12 -8.16
CA LYS A 53 1.65 -3.36 -7.09
C LYS A 53 2.30 -3.65 -5.74
N MET A 54 2.65 -4.92 -5.48
CA MET A 54 3.40 -5.29 -4.28
C MET A 54 4.78 -4.64 -4.25
N LEU A 55 5.54 -4.66 -5.35
CA LEU A 55 6.84 -4.00 -5.45
C LEU A 55 6.76 -2.49 -5.23
N SER A 56 5.73 -1.83 -5.76
CA SER A 56 5.50 -0.40 -5.55
C SER A 56 5.20 -0.09 -4.08
N VAL A 57 4.36 -0.90 -3.42
CA VAL A 57 4.11 -0.77 -1.98
C VAL A 57 5.39 -0.98 -1.18
N MET A 58 6.17 -2.02 -1.49
CA MET A 58 7.44 -2.27 -0.81
C MET A 58 8.45 -1.14 -1.03
N GLU A 59 8.49 -0.54 -2.23
CA GLU A 59 9.33 0.64 -2.50
C GLU A 59 8.91 1.84 -1.64
N GLN A 60 7.61 2.06 -1.46
CA GLN A 60 7.09 3.09 -0.55
C GLN A 60 7.46 2.80 0.89
N MET A 61 7.33 1.55 1.34
CA MET A 61 7.74 1.13 2.68
C MET A 61 9.24 1.33 2.92
N ARG A 62 10.07 1.04 1.90
CA ARG A 62 11.51 1.30 1.93
C ARG A 62 11.79 2.80 2.07
N LYS A 63 11.14 3.63 1.25
CA LYS A 63 11.27 5.10 1.33
C LYS A 63 10.80 5.65 2.68
N ALA A 64 9.81 5.01 3.29
CA ALA A 64 9.31 5.33 4.61
C ALA A 64 10.18 4.78 5.76
N GLY A 65 11.27 4.05 5.47
CA GLY A 65 12.16 3.45 6.46
C GLY A 65 11.56 2.25 7.21
N GLN A 66 10.44 1.68 6.71
CA GLN A 66 9.77 0.54 7.33
C GLN A 66 10.43 -0.80 6.99
N ILE A 67 11.18 -0.86 5.88
CA ILE A 67 11.97 -2.04 5.47
C ILE A 67 13.35 -1.60 4.97
N THR A 68 14.34 -2.47 5.13
CA THR A 68 15.70 -2.21 4.63
C THR A 68 15.82 -2.47 3.13
N GLU A 69 16.88 -1.93 2.52
CA GLU A 69 17.22 -2.20 1.11
C GLU A 69 17.40 -3.70 0.85
N GLU A 70 18.04 -4.42 1.78
CA GLU A 70 18.26 -5.86 1.68
C GLU A 70 16.94 -6.66 1.71
N GLN A 71 16.02 -6.27 2.59
CA GLN A 71 14.69 -6.87 2.66
C GLN A 71 13.90 -6.62 1.37
N TYR A 72 13.99 -5.41 0.81
CA TYR A 72 13.38 -5.07 -0.47
C TYR A 72 13.95 -5.89 -1.63
N ARG A 73 15.28 -5.99 -1.73
CA ARG A 73 15.96 -6.78 -2.77
C ARG A 73 15.62 -8.26 -2.69
N THR A 74 15.66 -8.84 -1.48
CA THR A 74 15.29 -10.24 -1.26
C THR A 74 13.84 -10.51 -1.66
N ALA A 75 12.92 -9.62 -1.29
CA ALA A 75 11.52 -9.74 -1.68
C ALA A 75 11.34 -9.62 -3.21
N LYS A 76 12.06 -8.70 -3.85
CA LYS A 76 12.01 -8.51 -5.31
C LYS A 76 12.49 -9.76 -6.06
N GLN A 77 13.60 -10.36 -5.62
CA GLN A 77 14.11 -11.62 -6.15
C GLN A 77 13.11 -12.76 -5.99
N ARG A 78 12.49 -12.90 -4.81
CA ARG A 78 11.46 -13.93 -4.56
C ARG A 78 10.19 -13.74 -5.40
N LEU A 79 9.87 -12.51 -5.76
CA LEU A 79 8.74 -12.20 -6.65
C LEU A 79 9.09 -12.41 -8.13
N GLY A 80 10.35 -12.72 -8.47
CA GLY A 80 10.79 -13.12 -9.80
C GLY A 80 11.28 -11.96 -10.68
N LYS A 81 11.91 -10.94 -10.10
CA LYS A 81 12.68 -9.93 -10.84
C LYS A 81 14.12 -9.85 -10.35
#